data_AF-A0AAV0ULP7-F1
#
_entry.id   AF-A0AAV0ULP7-F1
#
_cell.length_a   1.000
_cell.length_b   1.000
_cell.length_c   1.000
_cell.angle_alpha   90.00
_cell.angle_beta   90.00
_cell.angle_gamma   90.00
#
_symmetry.space_group_name_H-M   'P 1'
#
loop_
_entity.id
_entity.type
_entity.pdbx_description
1 polymer ?
#
loop_
_entity_poly.entity_id
_entity_poly.type
_entity_poly.pdbx_seq_one_letter_code
_entity_poly.pdbx_strand_id
1 'polypeptide(L)'
;MLLVNDRQPSGLLTSTSATSRKRKVVLPDDCRDKRARRSWTELEYEMVLEEATLLREELDLLLHVAADLCRDLGRVDTPVGSFSATLDHIGASLASSQALTVPQIRSMCQQMLAMMQYLCRAHGRHFALVDMQDQLCACRNRFTLFVCNNAALIGL
;
A
#
# COMPACT_ATOMS: atom_id res chain seq x y z
N MET A 1 28.95 -25.95 -61.27
CA MET A 1 29.10 -27.36 -60.87
C MET A 1 27.83 -27.79 -60.15
N LEU A 2 27.20 -28.85 -60.66
CA LEU A 2 26.03 -29.54 -60.12
C LEU A 2 26.48 -30.96 -59.77
N LEU A 3 26.24 -31.43 -58.54
CA LEU A 3 26.06 -32.84 -58.12
C LEU A 3 25.43 -32.77 -56.71
N VAL A 4 24.11 -32.91 -56.54
CA VAL A 4 23.31 -34.15 -56.40
C VAL A 4 23.91 -35.13 -55.39
N ASN A 5 23.22 -35.33 -54.26
CA ASN A 5 23.02 -36.68 -53.75
C ASN A 5 21.68 -36.82 -53.01
N ASP A 6 20.92 -37.80 -53.49
CA ASP A 6 19.63 -38.32 -53.06
C ASP A 6 19.72 -39.12 -51.74
N ARG A 7 18.63 -39.12 -50.96
CA ARG A 7 17.85 -40.31 -50.50
C ARG A 7 16.98 -40.03 -49.27
N GLN A 8 15.68 -39.98 -49.49
CA GLN A 8 14.60 -40.38 -48.55
C GLN A 8 14.60 -41.93 -48.39
N PRO A 9 13.83 -42.61 -47.48
CA PRO A 9 12.44 -42.30 -47.09
C PRO A 9 11.96 -42.69 -45.66
N SER A 10 10.67 -42.38 -45.44
CA SER A 10 9.68 -43.10 -44.61
C SER A 10 9.48 -42.74 -43.14
N GLY A 11 8.22 -42.39 -42.83
CA GLY A 11 7.60 -42.64 -41.53
C GLY A 11 6.94 -41.41 -40.91
N LEU A 12 5.72 -41.05 -41.33
CA LEU A 12 4.51 -41.22 -40.51
C LEU A 12 4.49 -40.38 -39.22
N LEU A 13 3.67 -39.32 -39.21
CA LEU A 13 2.51 -39.14 -38.29
C LEU A 13 2.16 -37.65 -38.04
N THR A 14 0.97 -37.30 -38.52
CA THR A 14 -0.07 -36.45 -37.88
C THR A 14 0.23 -35.02 -37.40
N SER A 15 -0.56 -34.11 -37.96
CA SER A 15 -1.04 -32.87 -37.37
C SER A 15 -1.44 -33.00 -35.90
N THR A 16 -1.09 -32.02 -35.05
CA THR A 16 -2.02 -31.45 -34.06
C THR A 16 -1.46 -30.21 -33.37
N SER A 17 -2.27 -29.14 -33.40
CA SER A 17 -2.44 -28.08 -32.39
C SER A 17 -1.22 -27.33 -31.86
N ALA A 18 -1.04 -26.11 -32.38
CA ALA A 18 -0.36 -25.03 -31.67
C ALA A 18 -1.15 -24.68 -30.39
N THR A 19 -0.72 -25.20 -29.24
CA THR A 19 -1.16 -24.73 -27.92
C THR A 19 -0.05 -23.92 -27.28
N SER A 20 -0.33 -22.63 -27.13
CA SER A 20 0.56 -21.66 -26.51
C SER A 20 0.78 -22.03 -25.03
N ARG A 21 1.93 -22.64 -24.71
CA ARG A 21 2.35 -22.91 -23.32
C ARG A 21 2.69 -21.60 -22.62
N LYS A 22 1.73 -21.03 -21.88
CA LYS A 22 2.03 -20.10 -20.79
C LYS A 22 2.89 -20.85 -19.76
N ARG A 23 4.16 -20.49 -19.63
CA ARG A 23 5.02 -20.95 -18.52
C ARG A 23 4.44 -20.41 -17.22
N LYS A 24 3.75 -21.26 -16.47
CA LYS A 24 3.39 -20.97 -15.08
C LYS A 24 4.68 -21.00 -14.28
N VAL A 25 5.23 -19.83 -13.96
CA VAL A 25 6.30 -19.70 -12.96
C VAL A 25 5.65 -20.05 -11.62
N VAL A 26 5.80 -21.30 -11.20
CA VAL A 26 5.46 -21.73 -9.84
C VAL A 26 6.61 -21.24 -8.97
N LEU A 27 6.41 -20.09 -8.32
CA LEU A 27 7.26 -19.67 -7.23
C LEU A 27 7.11 -20.69 -6.10
N PRO A 28 8.20 -21.31 -5.61
CA PRO A 28 8.12 -22.23 -4.49
C PRO A 28 7.59 -21.50 -3.25
N ASP A 29 6.62 -22.13 -2.58
CA ASP A 29 5.91 -21.60 -1.40
C ASP A 29 6.87 -21.30 -0.23
N ASP A 30 8.05 -21.94 -0.23
CA ASP A 30 9.12 -21.75 0.76
C ASP A 30 9.64 -20.30 0.86
N CYS A 31 9.50 -19.49 -0.19
CA CYS A 31 9.88 -18.08 -0.14
C CYS A 31 8.87 -17.21 0.62
N ARG A 32 7.59 -17.61 0.68
CA ARG A 32 6.56 -16.90 1.46
C ARG A 32 6.66 -17.26 2.94
N ASP A 33 6.88 -18.53 3.25
CA ASP A 33 6.93 -19.01 4.64
C ASP A 33 8.16 -18.55 5.42
N LYS A 34 9.31 -18.34 4.76
CA LYS A 34 10.51 -17.79 5.40
C LYS A 34 10.40 -16.31 5.75
N ARG A 35 9.56 -15.55 5.03
CA ARG A 35 9.37 -14.11 5.29
C ARG A 35 8.34 -13.87 6.39
N ALA A 36 7.34 -14.73 6.52
CA ALA A 36 6.29 -14.64 7.55
C ALA A 36 6.79 -14.90 8.98
N ARG A 37 7.99 -15.48 9.15
CA ARG A 37 8.58 -15.82 10.47
C ARG A 37 9.77 -14.96 10.88
N ARG A 38 10.07 -13.85 10.18
CA ARG A 38 11.12 -12.93 10.61
C ARG A 38 10.58 -12.04 11.74
N SER A 39 11.13 -12.21 12.94
CA SER A 39 11.12 -11.16 13.95
C SER A 39 11.71 -9.89 13.34
N TRP A 40 11.09 -8.75 13.58
CA TRP A 40 11.58 -7.47 13.08
C TRP A 40 12.98 -7.22 13.63
N THR A 41 13.89 -6.75 12.77
CA THR A 41 15.12 -6.14 13.25
C THR A 41 14.80 -4.78 13.90
N GLU A 42 15.65 -4.32 14.81
CA GLU A 42 15.51 -3.01 15.44
C GLU A 42 15.45 -1.89 14.39
N LEU A 43 16.30 -1.97 13.36
CA LEU A 43 16.29 -1.01 12.25
C LEU A 43 14.97 -1.03 11.47
N GLU A 44 14.43 -2.20 11.12
CA GLU A 44 13.14 -2.30 10.42
C GLU A 44 12.00 -1.72 11.28
N TYR A 45 12.05 -1.95 12.59
CA TYR A 45 11.08 -1.39 13.53
C TYR A 45 11.12 0.14 13.57
N GLU A 46 12.30 0.72 13.78
CA GLU A 46 12.46 2.18 13.82
C GLU A 46 12.06 2.83 12.49
N MET A 47 12.47 2.25 11.35
CA MET A 47 12.09 2.76 10.03
C MET A 47 10.57 2.74 9.80
N VAL A 48 9.88 1.69 10.27
CA VAL A 48 8.42 1.61 10.16
C VAL A 48 7.75 2.66 11.03
N LEU A 49 8.24 2.88 12.25
CA LEU A 49 7.68 3.91 13.13
C LEU A 49 7.94 5.32 12.60
N GLU A 50 9.12 5.59 12.07
CA GLU A 50 9.47 6.87 11.47
C GLU A 50 8.53 7.18 10.29
N GLU A 51 8.39 6.25 9.33
CA GLU A 51 7.50 6.47 8.19
C GLU A 51 6.02 6.56 8.63
N ALA A 52 5.59 5.76 9.61
CA ALA A 52 4.23 5.86 10.17
C ALA A 52 3.98 7.22 10.83
N THR A 53 5.00 7.82 11.46
CA THR A 53 4.94 9.16 12.05
C THR A 53 4.78 10.22 10.97
N LEU A 54 5.61 10.18 9.93
CA LEU A 54 5.51 11.11 8.79
C LEU A 54 4.15 11.03 8.11
N LEU A 55 3.65 9.81 7.88
CA LEU A 55 2.34 9.58 7.28
C LEU A 55 1.20 10.09 8.17
N ARG A 56 1.32 9.97 9.50
CA ARG A 56 0.36 10.54 10.46
C ARG A 56 0.33 12.06 10.36
N GLU A 57 1.49 12.70 10.32
CA GLU A 57 1.60 14.17 10.22
C GLU A 57 1.04 14.70 8.91
N GLU A 58 1.37 14.09 7.77
CA GLU A 58 0.79 14.46 6.47
C GLU A 58 -0.74 14.31 6.48
N LEU A 59 -1.25 13.21 7.04
CA LEU A 59 -2.69 12.96 7.12
C LEU A 59 -3.42 13.95 8.04
N ASP A 60 -2.78 14.35 9.14
CA ASP A 60 -3.30 15.36 10.06
C ASP A 60 -3.46 16.72 9.38
N LEU A 61 -2.47 17.15 8.60
CA LEU A 61 -2.55 18.36 7.79
C LEU A 61 -3.71 18.29 6.79
N LEU A 62 -3.89 17.16 6.11
CA LEU A 62 -4.99 16.97 5.17
C LEU A 62 -6.36 17.01 5.89
N LEU A 63 -6.48 16.43 7.09
CA LEU A 63 -7.72 16.51 7.87
C LEU A 63 -8.06 17.94 8.29
N HIS A 64 -7.07 18.75 8.68
CA HIS A 64 -7.27 20.16 9.00
C HIS A 64 -7.79 20.93 7.78
N VAL A 65 -7.17 20.75 6.62
CA VAL A 65 -7.64 21.35 5.36
C VAL A 65 -9.07 20.91 5.03
N ALA A 66 -9.37 19.61 5.17
CA ALA A 66 -10.72 19.11 4.93
C ALA A 66 -11.76 19.71 5.90
N ALA A 67 -11.40 19.91 7.17
CA ALA A 67 -12.24 20.54 8.18
C ALA A 67 -12.52 22.01 7.85
N ASP A 68 -11.49 22.77 7.47
CA ASP A 68 -11.63 24.18 7.11
C ASP A 68 -12.46 24.35 5.84
N LEU A 69 -12.23 23.52 4.81
CA LEU A 69 -13.07 23.50 3.61
C LEU A 69 -14.53 23.19 3.92
N CYS A 70 -14.81 22.24 4.82
CA CYS A 70 -16.18 21.97 5.23
C CYS A 70 -16.81 23.17 5.95
N ARG A 71 -16.05 23.85 6.82
CA ARG A 71 -16.50 25.08 7.49
C ARG A 71 -16.83 26.18 6.49
N ASP A 72 -15.96 26.41 5.50
CA ASP A 72 -16.14 27.42 4.45
C ASP A 72 -17.34 27.11 3.55
N LEU A 73 -17.63 25.83 3.32
CA LEU A 73 -18.80 25.36 2.57
C LEU A 73 -20.08 25.28 3.42
N GLY A 74 -20.03 25.67 4.70
CA GLY A 74 -21.17 25.63 5.61
C GLY A 74 -21.65 24.22 5.96
N ARG A 75 -20.76 23.23 5.91
CA ARG A 75 -21.04 21.82 6.21
C ARG A 75 -20.28 21.37 7.46
N VAL A 76 -20.94 20.56 8.29
CA VAL A 76 -20.27 19.86 9.39
C VAL A 76 -19.90 18.47 8.92
N ASP A 77 -18.62 18.12 9.06
CA ASP A 77 -18.12 16.77 8.79
C ASP A 77 -17.74 16.08 10.09
N THR A 78 -18.66 15.27 10.60
CA THR A 78 -18.48 14.52 11.85
C THR A 78 -17.35 13.48 11.77
N PRO A 79 -17.16 12.73 10.67
CA PRO A 79 -15.99 11.88 10.49
C PRO A 79 -14.65 12.60 10.66
N VAL A 80 -14.45 13.75 9.99
CA VAL A 80 -13.17 14.51 10.08
C VAL A 80 -12.84 14.89 11.53
N GLY A 81 -13.82 15.35 12.30
CA GLY A 81 -13.63 15.65 13.73
C GLY A 81 -13.23 14.43 14.56
N SER A 82 -13.85 13.27 14.31
CA SER A 82 -13.49 12.02 15.02
C SER A 82 -12.10 11.49 14.64
N PHE A 83 -11.67 11.75 13.40
CA PHE A 83 -10.37 11.32 12.90
C PHE A 83 -9.22 12.12 13.51
N SER A 84 -9.40 13.42 13.73
CA SER A 84 -8.41 14.25 14.43
C SER A 84 -8.09 13.68 15.83
N ALA A 85 -9.11 13.39 16.64
CA ALA A 85 -8.92 12.77 17.96
C ALA A 85 -8.22 11.39 17.88
N THR A 86 -8.50 10.63 16.82
CA THR A 86 -7.85 9.34 16.58
C THR A 86 -6.38 9.52 16.21
N LEU A 87 -6.03 10.49 15.36
CA LEU A 87 -4.64 10.80 15.02
C LEU A 87 -3.85 11.36 16.21
N ASP A 88 -4.48 12.08 17.11
CA ASP A 88 -3.85 12.53 18.36
C ASP A 88 -3.48 11.33 19.25
N HIS A 89 -4.40 10.36 19.37
CA HIS A 89 -4.12 9.13 20.12
C HIS A 89 -3.00 8.29 19.47
N ILE A 90 -2.99 8.20 18.14
CA ILE A 90 -1.92 7.54 17.38
C ILE A 90 -0.60 8.27 17.59
N GLY A 91 -0.59 9.61 17.52
CA GLY A 91 0.60 10.43 17.75
C GLY A 91 1.15 10.27 19.17
N ALA A 92 0.29 10.26 20.18
CA ALA A 92 0.69 9.99 21.56
C ALA A 92 1.30 8.59 21.74
N SER A 93 0.78 7.61 21.01
CA SER A 93 1.32 6.24 21.02
C SER A 93 2.70 6.16 20.37
N LEU A 94 2.92 6.88 19.26
CA LEU A 94 4.22 6.95 18.58
C LEU A 94 5.27 7.72 19.39
N ALA A 95 4.87 8.77 20.12
CA ALA A 95 5.74 9.57 20.96
C ALA A 95 6.04 8.93 22.33
N SER A 96 5.38 7.81 22.66
CA SER A 96 5.58 7.11 23.93
C SER A 96 6.96 6.45 23.98
N SER A 97 7.59 6.44 25.16
CA SER A 97 8.81 5.66 25.40
C SER A 97 8.58 4.15 25.44
N GLN A 98 7.31 3.71 25.40
CA GLN A 98 6.96 2.29 25.38
C GLN A 98 7.01 1.74 23.96
N ALA A 99 7.75 0.64 23.77
CA ALA A 99 7.78 -0.06 22.49
C ALA A 99 6.36 -0.55 22.09
N LEU A 100 6.00 -0.28 20.84
CA LEU A 100 4.75 -0.69 20.24
C LEU A 100 4.85 -2.13 19.74
N THR A 101 3.79 -2.89 19.95
CA THR A 101 3.66 -4.24 19.42
C THR A 101 3.21 -4.21 17.95
N VAL A 102 3.56 -5.23 17.16
CA VAL A 102 3.10 -5.34 15.76
C VAL A 102 1.57 -5.22 15.60
N PRO A 103 0.72 -5.82 16.47
CA PRO A 103 -0.72 -5.61 16.41
C PRO A 103 -1.16 -4.16 16.62
N GLN A 104 -0.48 -3.40 17.50
CA GLN A 104 -0.75 -1.97 17.70
C GLN A 104 -0.40 -1.18 16.44
N ILE A 105 0.80 -1.41 15.89
CA ILE A 105 1.24 -0.78 14.63
C ILE A 105 0.25 -1.08 13.50
N ARG A 106 -0.18 -2.35 13.37
CA ARG A 106 -1.20 -2.76 12.38
C ARG A 106 -2.49 -1.98 12.56
N SER A 107 -3.00 -1.90 13.78
CA SER A 107 -4.25 -1.18 14.08
C SER A 107 -4.14 0.30 13.71
N MET A 108 -3.03 0.95 14.06
CA MET A 108 -2.78 2.35 13.72
C MET A 108 -2.73 2.55 12.20
N CYS A 109 -2.03 1.68 11.48
CA CYS A 109 -1.94 1.72 10.01
C CYS A 109 -3.31 1.55 9.35
N GLN A 110 -4.15 0.64 9.86
CA GLN A 110 -5.50 0.41 9.35
C GLN A 110 -6.40 1.64 9.58
N GLN A 111 -6.30 2.26 10.75
CA GLN A 111 -7.05 3.48 11.07
C GLN A 111 -6.64 4.63 10.14
N MET A 112 -5.34 4.87 9.98
CA MET A 112 -4.84 5.92 9.06
C MET A 112 -5.23 5.65 7.61
N LEU A 113 -5.17 4.39 7.16
CA LEU A 113 -5.60 4.02 5.82
C LEU A 113 -7.10 4.29 5.60
N ALA A 114 -7.95 3.99 6.58
CA ALA A 114 -9.38 4.28 6.51
C ALA A 114 -9.65 5.79 6.38
N MET A 115 -8.93 6.61 7.13
CA MET A 115 -9.01 8.08 7.02
C MET A 115 -8.57 8.58 5.64
N MET A 116 -7.44 8.09 5.13
CA MET A 116 -6.94 8.43 3.79
C MET A 116 -7.96 8.06 2.70
N GLN A 117 -8.57 6.88 2.79
CA GLN A 117 -9.63 6.45 1.88
C GLN A 117 -10.87 7.34 1.97
N TYR A 118 -11.26 7.73 3.18
CA TYR A 118 -12.37 8.65 3.40
C TYR A 118 -12.10 10.01 2.74
N LEU A 119 -10.93 10.60 2.99
CA LEU A 119 -10.54 11.88 2.40
C LEU A 119 -10.55 11.85 0.87
N CYS A 120 -10.00 10.80 0.25
CA CYS A 120 -10.07 10.63 -1.19
C CYS A 120 -11.51 10.57 -1.74
N ARG A 121 -12.42 9.88 -1.03
CA ARG A 121 -13.79 9.67 -1.51
C ARG A 121 -14.69 10.86 -1.25
N ALA A 122 -14.67 11.41 -0.03
CA ALA A 122 -15.58 12.45 0.43
C ALA A 122 -15.07 13.86 0.11
N HIS A 123 -13.75 14.09 0.20
CA HIS A 123 -13.16 15.43 0.06
C HIS A 123 -12.31 15.61 -1.19
N GLY A 124 -12.08 14.57 -2.00
CA GLY A 124 -11.19 14.66 -3.18
C GLY A 124 -11.56 15.80 -4.15
N ARG A 125 -12.84 16.17 -4.23
CA ARG A 125 -13.30 17.35 -4.99
C ARG A 125 -13.06 18.67 -4.25
N HIS A 126 -13.21 18.69 -2.94
CA HIS A 126 -12.94 19.88 -2.13
C HIS A 126 -11.45 20.27 -2.20
N PHE A 127 -10.53 19.29 -2.11
CA PHE A 127 -9.09 19.54 -2.30
C PHE A 127 -8.74 20.09 -3.69
N ALA A 128 -9.51 19.74 -4.72
CA ALA A 128 -9.33 20.30 -6.06
C ALA A 128 -9.75 21.78 -6.17
N LEU A 129 -10.62 22.28 -5.28
CA LEU A 129 -11.01 23.70 -5.25
C LEU A 129 -9.88 24.61 -4.76
N VAL A 130 -8.89 24.05 -4.08
CA VAL A 130 -7.75 24.77 -3.49
C VAL A 130 -6.41 24.26 -4.01
N ASP A 131 -6.40 23.60 -5.17
CA ASP A 131 -5.19 23.08 -5.83
C ASP A 131 -4.33 22.12 -4.97
N MET A 132 -4.96 21.42 -4.01
CA MET A 132 -4.31 20.46 -3.12
C MET A 132 -4.60 18.99 -3.47
N GLN A 133 -5.22 18.72 -4.62
CA GLN A 133 -5.50 17.36 -5.07
C GLN A 133 -4.22 16.53 -5.27
N ASP A 134 -3.14 17.16 -5.74
CA ASP A 134 -1.85 16.49 -5.91
C ASP A 134 -1.23 16.06 -4.59
N GLN A 135 -1.39 16.88 -3.53
CA GLN A 135 -0.94 16.55 -2.18
C GLN A 135 -1.71 15.35 -1.62
N LEU A 136 -3.04 15.34 -1.77
CA LEU A 136 -3.88 14.20 -1.39
C LEU A 136 -3.47 12.92 -2.13
N CYS A 137 -3.16 13.03 -3.43
CA CYS A 137 -2.70 11.91 -4.26
C CYS A 137 -1.32 11.41 -3.84
N ALA A 138 -0.38 12.32 -3.58
CA ALA A 138 0.97 12.00 -3.14
C ALA A 138 0.95 11.27 -1.79
N CYS A 139 0.23 11.78 -0.80
CA CYS A 139 0.08 11.15 0.51
C CYS A 139 -0.53 9.74 0.39
N ARG A 140 -1.61 9.58 -0.40
CA ARG A 140 -2.20 8.27 -0.69
C ARG A 140 -1.19 7.30 -1.32
N ASN A 141 -0.38 7.77 -2.26
CA ASN A 141 0.62 6.94 -2.92
C ASN A 141 1.71 6.50 -1.92
N ARG A 142 2.16 7.39 -1.03
CA ARG A 142 3.10 7.05 0.04
C ARG A 142 2.51 6.02 1.00
N PHE A 143 1.26 6.20 1.45
CA PHE A 143 0.55 5.20 2.26
C PHE A 143 0.49 3.84 1.58
N THR A 144 0.18 3.83 0.27
CA THR A 144 0.09 2.59 -0.51
C THR A 144 1.45 1.89 -0.57
N LEU A 145 2.52 2.63 -0.86
CA LEU A 145 3.89 2.09 -0.89
C LEU A 145 4.31 1.56 0.48
N PHE A 146 4.06 2.32 1.55
CA PHE A 146 4.34 1.91 2.91
C PHE A 146 3.62 0.60 3.27
N VAL A 147 2.32 0.50 3.00
CA VAL A 147 1.56 -0.73 3.24
C VAL A 147 2.10 -1.87 2.40
N CYS A 148 2.33 -1.68 1.10
CA CYS A 148 2.84 -2.75 0.22
C CYS A 148 4.23 -3.25 0.64
N ASN A 149 5.11 -2.35 1.08
CA ASN A 149 6.46 -2.71 1.51
C ASN A 149 6.45 -3.46 2.84
N ASN A 150 5.51 -3.12 3.73
CA ASN A 150 5.46 -3.65 5.08
C ASN A 150 4.33 -4.66 5.33
N ALA A 151 3.52 -5.00 4.32
CA ALA A 151 2.35 -5.89 4.46
C ALA A 151 2.72 -7.24 5.08
N ALA A 152 3.84 -7.83 4.66
CA ALA A 152 4.32 -9.10 5.21
C ALA A 152 4.81 -8.98 6.67
N LEU A 153 5.30 -7.81 7.06
CA LEU A 153 5.85 -7.55 8.40
C LEU A 153 4.75 -7.16 9.40
N ILE A 154 3.81 -6.34 8.96
CA ILE A 154 2.72 -5.81 9.76
C ILE A 154 1.53 -6.79 9.75
N GLY A 155 1.40 -7.66 8.74
CA GLY A 155 0.28 -8.60 8.59
C GLY A 155 -1.00 -7.89 8.11
N LEU A 156 -0.87 -7.09 7.06
CA LEU A 156 -1.96 -6.37 6.38
C LEU A 156 -2.42 -7.10 5.10
#